data_AF-A0A955G8F2-F1
#
_entry.id   AF-A0A955G8F2-F1
#
_cell.length_a   1.000
_cell.length_b   1.000
_cell.length_c   1.000
_cell.angle_alpha   90.00
_cell.angle_beta   90.00
_cell.angle_gamma   90.00
#
_symmetry.space_group_name_H-M   'P 1'
#
loop_
_entity.id
_entity.type
_entity.pdbx_description
1 polymer ?
#
loop_
_entity_poly.entity_id
_entity_poly.type
_entity_poly.pdbx_seq_one_letter_code
_entity_poly.pdbx_strand_id
1 'polypeptide(L)'
;EDQNVKSEVMVVGKQAARFIAKFDNIEVKNVYSNFPEHPTPNDIKPILDIIIERFTKKEVDLVDILYTDFKSSISQVVKYERLLPAAFTEMPISHDLELAEFEPSPKKVLDSVTTRLIEAQLSQAFLESQASEHSMRMMAMKSATDNASDIVDDLTLEFNTARQASITQELAEITGGAEAIK
;
A
#
# COMPACT_ATOMS: atom_id res chain seq x y z
N GLU A 1 3.05 -23.61 18.42
CA GLU A 1 2.31 -24.82 18.02
C GLU A 1 1.75 -24.59 16.64
N ASP A 2 2.35 -25.25 15.65
CA ASP A 2 1.85 -25.33 14.28
C ASP A 2 0.49 -26.02 14.29
N GLN A 3 -0.58 -25.23 14.37
CA GLN A 3 -1.86 -25.72 13.89
C GLN A 3 -1.82 -25.62 12.38
N ASN A 4 -2.12 -26.73 11.72
CA ASN A 4 -2.24 -26.91 10.27
C ASN A 4 -3.41 -26.08 9.71
N VAL A 5 -3.38 -24.76 9.94
CA VAL A 5 -4.40 -23.80 9.53
C VAL A 5 -4.12 -23.47 8.08
N LYS A 6 -5.03 -23.86 7.20
CA LYS A 6 -4.98 -23.46 5.80
C LYS A 6 -5.28 -21.96 5.72
N SER A 7 -4.27 -21.18 5.37
CA SER A 7 -4.45 -19.74 5.14
C SER A 7 -4.80 -19.49 3.68
N GLU A 8 -5.93 -18.82 3.48
CA GLU A 8 -6.35 -18.36 2.18
C GLU A 8 -6.22 -16.84 2.12
N VAL A 9 -5.84 -16.31 0.96
CA VAL A 9 -5.59 -14.87 0.82
C VAL A 9 -6.44 -14.27 -0.28
N MET A 10 -7.06 -13.14 0.04
CA MET A 10 -7.67 -12.23 -0.92
C MET A 10 -6.73 -11.04 -1.12
N VAL A 11 -6.39 -10.75 -2.37
CA VAL A 11 -5.34 -9.79 -2.69
C VAL A 11 -5.92 -8.61 -3.43
N VAL A 12 -5.57 -7.41 -2.99
CA VAL A 12 -5.92 -6.17 -3.69
C VAL A 12 -4.63 -5.50 -4.19
N GLY A 13 -4.60 -5.22 -5.49
CA GLY A 13 -3.47 -4.61 -6.17
C GLY A 13 -2.54 -5.61 -6.87
N LYS A 14 -1.95 -5.17 -7.99
CA LYS A 14 -1.09 -5.98 -8.87
C LYS A 14 0.22 -6.41 -8.22
N GLN A 15 0.80 -5.55 -7.36
CA GLN A 15 2.09 -5.86 -6.74
C GLN A 15 1.97 -6.96 -5.70
N ALA A 16 0.95 -6.88 -4.84
CA ALA A 16 0.67 -7.94 -3.88
C ALA A 16 0.37 -9.27 -4.57
N ALA A 17 -0.40 -9.24 -5.67
CA ALA A 17 -0.73 -10.45 -6.44
C ALA A 17 0.54 -11.12 -7.00
N ARG A 18 1.45 -10.32 -7.60
CA ARG A 18 2.74 -10.82 -8.10
C ARG A 18 3.66 -11.31 -7.01
N PHE A 19 3.63 -10.69 -5.83
CA PHE A 19 4.45 -11.11 -4.70
C PHE A 19 3.98 -12.45 -4.14
N ILE A 20 2.68 -12.60 -3.90
CA ILE A 20 2.10 -13.82 -3.34
C ILE A 20 2.21 -14.99 -4.33
N ALA A 21 2.12 -14.74 -5.63
CA ALA A 21 2.30 -15.76 -6.67
C ALA A 21 3.70 -16.42 -6.68
N LYS A 22 4.68 -15.89 -5.94
CA LYS A 22 6.01 -16.51 -5.78
C LYS A 22 6.04 -17.61 -4.72
N PHE A 23 4.98 -17.75 -3.91
CA PHE A 23 4.90 -18.72 -2.83
C PHE A 23 3.95 -19.84 -3.22
N ASP A 24 4.47 -21.06 -3.29
CA ASP A 24 3.68 -22.24 -3.70
C ASP A 24 2.67 -22.70 -2.62
N ASN A 25 2.84 -22.24 -1.38
CA ASN A 25 2.05 -22.67 -0.22
C ASN A 25 0.93 -21.71 0.18
N ILE A 26 0.61 -20.70 -0.64
CA ILE A 26 -0.45 -19.73 -0.35
C ILE A 26 -1.60 -19.88 -1.34
N GLU A 27 -2.79 -20.20 -0.84
CA GLU A 27 -3.97 -20.31 -1.68
C GLU A 27 -4.59 -18.92 -1.93
N VAL A 28 -4.45 -18.41 -3.15
CA VAL A 28 -5.03 -17.14 -3.57
C VAL A 28 -6.43 -17.38 -4.14
N LYS A 29 -7.47 -16.93 -3.44
CA LYS A 29 -8.86 -17.11 -3.89
C LYS A 29 -9.29 -16.02 -4.88
N ASN A 30 -8.98 -14.77 -4.55
CA ASN A 30 -9.42 -13.61 -5.32
C ASN A 30 -8.28 -12.61 -5.48
N VAL A 31 -8.19 -12.02 -6.67
CA VAL A 31 -7.23 -10.95 -6.99
C VAL A 31 -7.95 -9.76 -7.61
N TYR A 32 -7.97 -8.64 -6.89
CA TYR A 32 -8.51 -7.37 -7.36
C TYR A 32 -7.38 -6.51 -7.91
N SER A 33 -7.05 -6.72 -9.19
CA SER A 33 -5.88 -6.10 -9.83
C SER A 33 -6.05 -4.62 -10.16
N ASN A 34 -7.25 -4.21 -10.54
CA ASN A 34 -7.57 -2.84 -10.96
C ASN A 34 -8.54 -2.20 -9.97
N PHE A 35 -8.05 -1.93 -8.76
CA PHE A 35 -8.82 -1.17 -7.78
C PHE A 35 -8.70 0.33 -8.08
N PRO A 36 -9.79 1.11 -8.02
CA PRO A 36 -9.74 2.55 -8.28
C PRO A 36 -8.85 3.30 -7.29
N GLU A 37 -8.21 4.39 -7.72
CA GLU A 37 -7.43 5.27 -6.82
C GLU A 37 -8.32 5.99 -5.78
N HIS A 38 -9.59 6.19 -6.12
CA HIS A 38 -10.60 6.74 -5.20
C HIS A 38 -11.74 5.74 -5.08
N PRO A 39 -11.60 4.72 -4.22
CA PRO A 39 -12.60 3.68 -4.09
C PRO A 39 -13.87 4.25 -3.49
N THR A 40 -14.99 3.88 -4.09
CA THR A 40 -16.32 4.17 -3.57
C THR A 40 -16.80 2.97 -2.73
N PRO A 41 -17.83 3.15 -1.90
CA PRO A 41 -18.46 2.03 -1.20
C PRO A 41 -18.87 0.88 -2.14
N ASN A 42 -19.24 1.20 -3.39
CA ASN A 42 -19.61 0.20 -4.39
C ASN A 42 -18.44 -0.68 -4.87
N ASP A 43 -17.20 -0.18 -4.80
CA ASP A 43 -16.00 -0.95 -5.16
C ASP A 43 -15.59 -1.92 -4.05
N ILE A 44 -15.88 -1.54 -2.79
CA ILE A 44 -15.53 -2.29 -1.59
C ILE A 44 -16.58 -3.37 -1.29
N LYS A 45 -17.87 -3.06 -1.53
CA LYS A 45 -19.00 -3.94 -1.22
C LYS A 45 -18.84 -5.37 -1.75
N PRO A 46 -18.39 -5.64 -3.00
CA PRO A 46 -18.19 -7.00 -3.47
C PRO A 46 -17.16 -7.80 -2.66
N ILE A 47 -16.12 -7.14 -2.15
CA ILE A 47 -15.10 -7.77 -1.30
C ILE A 47 -15.71 -8.09 0.06
N LEU A 48 -16.44 -7.13 0.63
CA LEU A 48 -17.13 -7.27 1.91
C LEU A 48 -18.15 -8.40 1.89
N ASP A 49 -19.00 -8.46 0.86
CA ASP A 49 -20.06 -9.46 0.73
C ASP A 49 -19.47 -10.89 0.70
N ILE A 50 -18.36 -11.10 -0.03
CA ILE A 50 -17.66 -12.39 -0.05
C ILE A 50 -17.07 -12.73 1.32
N ILE A 51 -16.43 -11.77 1.99
CA ILE A 51 -15.86 -11.98 3.33
C ILE A 51 -16.95 -12.41 4.33
N ILE A 52 -18.06 -11.66 4.37
CA ILE A 52 -19.18 -11.94 5.28
C ILE A 52 -19.84 -13.27 4.94
N GLU A 53 -20.08 -13.56 3.66
CA GLU A 53 -20.71 -14.81 3.22
C GLU A 53 -19.88 -16.03 3.65
N ARG A 54 -18.56 -16.01 3.41
CA ARG A 54 -17.67 -17.12 3.74
C ARG A 54 -17.54 -17.33 5.24
N PHE A 55 -17.46 -16.25 6.01
CA PHE A 55 -17.45 -16.32 7.47
C PHE A 55 -18.79 -16.88 8.00
N THR A 56 -19.92 -16.42 7.47
CA THR A 56 -21.25 -16.87 7.89
C THR A 56 -21.49 -18.34 7.55
N LYS A 57 -20.96 -18.82 6.41
CA LYS A 57 -20.98 -20.23 6.01
C LYS A 57 -20.00 -21.11 6.80
N LYS A 58 -19.18 -20.53 7.69
CA LYS A 58 -18.11 -21.21 8.43
C LYS A 58 -17.07 -21.87 7.52
N GLU A 59 -16.84 -21.28 6.34
CA GLU A 59 -15.72 -21.67 5.48
C GLU A 59 -14.39 -21.12 6.01
N VAL A 60 -14.45 -19.99 6.71
CA VAL A 60 -13.32 -19.33 7.38
C VAL A 60 -13.72 -18.99 8.82
N ASP A 61 -12.81 -19.24 9.76
CA ASP A 61 -13.03 -18.97 11.18
C ASP A 61 -12.50 -17.59 11.61
N LEU A 62 -11.50 -17.07 10.89
CA LEU A 62 -10.79 -15.82 11.19
C LEU A 62 -10.57 -15.04 9.91
N VAL A 63 -10.84 -13.73 9.96
CA VAL A 63 -10.56 -12.80 8.87
C VAL A 63 -9.71 -11.67 9.42
N ASP A 64 -8.48 -11.59 8.93
CA ASP A 64 -7.55 -10.53 9.28
C ASP A 64 -7.26 -9.66 8.05
N ILE A 65 -7.01 -8.38 8.28
CA ILE A 65 -6.62 -7.41 7.26
C ILE A 65 -5.18 -6.97 7.50
N LEU A 66 -4.39 -6.99 6.42
CA LEU A 66 -3.02 -6.50 6.40
C LEU A 66 -2.94 -5.32 5.45
N TYR A 67 -2.54 -4.17 5.96
CA TYR A 67 -2.46 -2.94 5.17
C TYR A 67 -1.38 -2.01 5.74
N THR A 68 -1.10 -0.92 5.03
CA THR A 68 -0.14 0.09 5.49
C THR A 68 -0.88 1.26 6.13
N ASP A 69 -0.65 1.48 7.42
CA ASP A 69 -1.23 2.56 8.21
C ASP A 69 -0.43 3.86 8.00
N PHE A 70 -1.14 4.89 7.55
CA PHE A 70 -0.57 6.19 7.29
C PHE A 70 -0.47 7.00 8.60
N LYS A 71 0.74 7.06 9.18
CA LYS A 71 0.98 7.92 10.36
C LYS A 71 1.39 9.33 9.97
N SER A 72 2.29 9.46 9.00
CA SER A 72 2.73 10.74 8.46
C SER A 72 3.34 10.57 7.08
N SER A 73 3.74 11.66 6.46
CA SER A 73 4.39 11.59 5.15
C SER A 73 5.71 10.82 5.18
N ILE A 74 6.38 10.74 6.34
CA ILE A 74 7.69 10.08 6.52
C ILE A 74 7.55 8.69 7.15
N SER A 75 6.52 8.47 7.98
CA SER A 75 6.33 7.24 8.73
C SER A 75 5.08 6.50 8.26
N GLN A 76 5.29 5.31 7.69
CA GLN A 76 4.24 4.37 7.36
C GLN A 76 4.53 3.04 8.04
N VAL A 77 3.53 2.44 8.68
CA VAL A 77 3.71 1.22 9.47
C VAL A 77 2.76 0.16 8.96
N VAL A 78 3.24 -1.07 8.79
CA VAL A 78 2.37 -2.20 8.44
C VAL A 78 1.48 -2.51 9.64
N LYS A 79 0.17 -2.48 9.43
CA LYS A 79 -0.83 -2.81 10.42
C LYS A 79 -1.52 -4.11 10.05
N TYR A 80 -1.61 -4.99 11.04
CA TYR A 80 -2.33 -6.25 10.98
C TYR A 80 -3.45 -6.17 12.02
N GLU A 81 -4.69 -6.27 11.56
CA GLU A 81 -5.87 -6.13 12.42
C GLU A 81 -6.86 -7.26 12.13
N ARG A 82 -7.52 -7.76 13.17
CA ARG A 82 -8.60 -8.73 13.01
C ARG A 82 -9.89 -8.03 12.66
N LEU A 83 -10.47 -8.37 11.51
CA LEU A 83 -11.76 -7.86 11.07
C LEU A 83 -12.90 -8.72 11.63
N LEU A 84 -12.77 -10.05 11.57
CA LEU A 84 -13.75 -11.01 12.10
C LEU A 84 -13.07 -12.20 12.79
N PRO A 85 -13.63 -12.73 13.89
CA PRO A 85 -14.69 -12.14 14.70
C PRO A 85 -14.22 -10.85 15.39
N ALA A 86 -15.15 -9.92 15.63
CA ALA A 86 -14.86 -8.70 16.35
C ALA A 86 -14.36 -9.03 17.77
N ALA A 87 -13.34 -8.30 18.24
CA ALA A 87 -12.91 -8.39 19.62
C ALA A 87 -14.02 -7.81 20.53
N PHE A 88 -14.38 -8.54 21.58
CA PHE A 88 -15.35 -8.08 22.57
C PHE A 88 -14.61 -7.63 23.82
N THR A 89 -14.88 -6.40 24.24
CA THR A 89 -14.48 -5.90 25.56
C THR A 89 -15.75 -5.61 26.33
N GLU A 90 -15.92 -6.24 27.49
CA GLU A 90 -17.04 -5.91 28.37
C GLU A 90 -16.91 -4.47 28.84
N MET A 91 -17.93 -3.66 28.53
CA MET A 91 -18.03 -2.28 28.96
C MET A 91 -19.31 -2.12 29.78
N PRO A 92 -19.31 -1.28 30.84
CA PRO A 92 -20.53 -0.95 31.54
C PRO A 92 -21.51 -0.29 30.58
N ILE A 93 -22.76 -0.75 30.60
CA ILE A 93 -23.84 -0.17 29.81
C ILE A 93 -24.09 1.25 30.33
N SER A 94 -24.08 2.24 29.46
CA SER A 94 -24.44 3.61 29.86
C SER A 94 -25.94 3.71 30.11
N HIS A 95 -26.34 4.56 31.06
CA HIS A 95 -27.74 4.76 31.41
C HIS A 95 -28.59 5.20 30.20
N ASP A 96 -28.02 5.98 29.29
CA ASP A 96 -28.68 6.40 28.05
C ASP A 96 -29.00 5.22 27.12
N LEU A 97 -28.15 4.18 27.10
CA LEU A 97 -28.35 3.00 26.27
C LEU A 97 -29.43 2.07 26.86
N GLU A 98 -29.58 2.05 28.18
CA GLU A 98 -30.65 1.30 28.86
C GLU A 98 -32.04 1.85 28.53
N LEU A 99 -32.14 3.16 28.33
CA LEU A 99 -33.39 3.86 28.01
C LEU A 99 -33.65 3.95 26.49
N ALA A 100 -32.73 3.46 25.65
CA ALA A 100 -32.84 3.58 24.21
C ALA A 100 -33.87 2.59 23.63
N GLU A 101 -34.79 3.11 22.83
CA GLU A 101 -35.73 2.30 22.04
C GLU A 101 -35.12 1.99 20.67
N PHE A 102 -35.14 0.71 20.27
CA PHE A 102 -34.58 0.25 19.00
C PHE A 102 -35.69 -0.17 18.04
N GLU A 103 -35.91 0.63 16.99
CA GLU A 103 -36.83 0.28 15.90
C GLU A 103 -36.05 -0.25 14.68
N PRO A 104 -36.48 -1.35 14.03
CA PRO A 104 -37.66 -2.19 14.31
C PRO A 104 -37.44 -3.28 15.38
N SER A 105 -36.19 -3.66 15.68
CA SER A 105 -35.83 -4.49 16.83
C SER A 105 -34.33 -4.36 17.11
N PRO A 106 -33.86 -4.55 18.36
CA PRO A 106 -32.44 -4.47 18.69
C PRO A 106 -31.55 -5.34 17.81
N LYS A 107 -32.00 -6.57 17.50
CA LYS A 107 -31.27 -7.50 16.62
C LYS A 107 -31.10 -6.95 15.21
N LYS A 108 -32.16 -6.43 14.59
CA LYS A 108 -32.08 -5.88 13.22
C LYS A 108 -31.20 -4.64 13.15
N VAL A 109 -31.26 -3.78 14.16
CA VAL A 109 -30.38 -2.61 14.25
C VAL A 109 -28.94 -3.07 14.37
N LEU A 110 -28.64 -4.02 15.26
CA LEU A 110 -27.30 -4.55 15.45
C LEU A 110 -26.73 -5.19 14.17
N ASP A 111 -27.50 -6.02 13.47
CA ASP A 111 -27.07 -6.67 12.22
C ASP A 111 -26.69 -5.62 11.14
N SER A 112 -27.51 -4.57 11.01
CA SER A 112 -27.28 -3.46 10.07
C SER A 112 -26.02 -2.65 10.43
N VAL A 113 -25.90 -2.28 11.71
CA VAL A 113 -24.75 -1.51 12.21
C VAL A 113 -23.45 -2.31 12.10
N THR A 114 -23.50 -3.61 12.39
CA THR A 114 -22.33 -4.50 12.29
C THR A 114 -21.80 -4.54 10.86
N THR A 115 -22.68 -4.75 9.87
CA THR A 115 -22.29 -4.76 8.46
C THR A 115 -21.65 -3.43 8.05
N ARG A 116 -22.25 -2.32 8.46
CA ARG A 116 -21.75 -0.97 8.14
C ARG A 116 -20.44 -0.63 8.85
N LEU A 117 -20.23 -1.16 10.06
CA LEU A 117 -18.97 -1.01 10.78
C LEU A 117 -17.82 -1.72 10.04
N ILE A 118 -18.04 -2.96 9.61
CA ILE A 118 -17.04 -3.72 8.85
C ILE A 118 -16.73 -3.02 7.52
N GLU A 119 -17.75 -2.52 6.82
CA GLU A 119 -17.59 -1.70 5.60
C GLU A 119 -16.72 -0.47 5.86
N ALA A 120 -16.97 0.26 6.96
CA ALA A 120 -16.20 1.43 7.33
C ALA A 120 -14.74 1.10 7.68
N GLN A 121 -14.50 0.02 8.43
CA GLN A 121 -13.14 -0.44 8.76
C GLN A 121 -12.35 -0.83 7.51
N LEU A 122 -12.97 -1.57 6.59
CA LEU A 122 -12.35 -1.96 5.34
C LEU A 122 -12.07 -0.73 4.46
N SER A 123 -13.01 0.22 4.39
CA SER A 123 -12.83 1.49 3.68
C SER A 123 -11.69 2.33 4.25
N GLN A 124 -11.60 2.42 5.58
CA GLN A 124 -10.50 3.11 6.26
C GLN A 124 -9.15 2.48 5.90
N ALA A 125 -9.03 1.15 5.98
CA ALA A 125 -7.79 0.46 5.63
C ALA A 125 -7.36 0.70 4.18
N PHE A 126 -8.30 0.73 3.23
CA PHE A 126 -8.00 1.09 1.84
C PHE A 126 -7.48 2.53 1.72
N LEU A 127 -8.15 3.49 2.34
CA LEU A 127 -7.74 4.89 2.30
C LEU A 127 -6.37 5.11 2.95
N GLU A 128 -6.10 4.48 4.10
CA GLU A 128 -4.81 4.52 4.79
C GLU A 128 -3.69 3.91 3.94
N SER A 129 -3.95 2.77 3.29
CA SER A 129 -2.97 2.13 2.40
C SER A 129 -2.66 2.98 1.18
N GLN A 130 -3.65 3.67 0.60
CA GLN A 130 -3.43 4.54 -0.55
C GLN A 130 -2.69 5.83 -0.18
N ALA A 131 -3.06 6.47 0.94
CA ALA A 131 -2.33 7.63 1.44
C ALA A 131 -0.85 7.29 1.71
N SER A 132 -0.61 6.12 2.30
CA SER A 132 0.75 5.58 2.50
C SER A 132 1.48 5.37 1.19
N GLU A 133 0.84 4.75 0.20
CA GLU A 133 1.42 4.48 -1.10
C GLU A 133 1.81 5.77 -1.83
N HIS A 134 0.91 6.76 -1.89
CA HIS A 134 1.21 8.06 -2.49
C HIS A 134 2.39 8.75 -1.81
N SER A 135 2.43 8.74 -0.48
CA SER A 135 3.52 9.37 0.27
C SER A 135 4.86 8.68 0.05
N MET A 136 4.89 7.34 0.12
CA MET A 136 6.09 6.55 -0.16
C MET A 136 6.57 6.77 -1.59
N ARG A 137 5.65 6.83 -2.56
CA ARG A 137 5.96 7.11 -3.96
C ARG A 137 6.59 8.50 -4.12
N MET A 138 6.01 9.52 -3.51
CA MET A 138 6.55 10.89 -3.57
C MET A 138 7.96 10.97 -2.97
N MET A 139 8.19 10.35 -1.81
CA MET A 139 9.51 10.32 -1.18
C MET A 139 10.54 9.56 -2.03
N ALA A 140 10.17 8.38 -2.54
CA ALA A 140 11.05 7.58 -3.39
C ALA A 140 11.43 8.34 -4.68
N MET A 141 10.47 9.03 -5.29
CA MET A 141 10.72 9.85 -6.48
C MET A 141 11.59 11.07 -6.16
N LYS A 142 11.37 11.73 -5.02
CA LYS A 142 12.23 12.82 -4.58
C LYS A 142 13.67 12.36 -4.41
N SER A 143 13.90 11.26 -3.69
CA SER A 143 15.25 10.68 -3.55
C SER A 143 15.87 10.27 -4.89
N ALA A 144 15.06 9.76 -5.83
CA ALA A 144 15.53 9.44 -7.17
C ALA A 144 15.93 10.70 -7.96
N THR A 145 15.18 11.80 -7.83
CA THR A 145 15.51 13.10 -8.44
C THR A 145 16.79 13.69 -7.83
N ASP A 146 16.92 13.65 -6.50
CA ASP A 146 18.11 14.14 -5.81
C ASP A 146 19.36 13.36 -6.28
N ASN A 147 19.29 12.01 -6.29
CA ASN A 147 20.39 11.16 -6.79
C ASN A 147 20.71 11.40 -8.27
N ALA A 148 19.70 11.68 -9.11
CA ALA A 148 19.93 11.99 -10.51
C ALA A 148 20.61 13.35 -10.69
N SER A 149 20.30 14.33 -9.84
CA SER A 149 20.98 15.63 -9.84
C SER A 149 22.47 15.48 -9.53
N ASP A 150 22.81 14.67 -8.52
CA ASP A 150 24.21 14.41 -8.16
C ASP A 150 24.98 13.80 -9.35
N ILE A 151 24.38 12.83 -10.04
CA ILE A 151 24.98 12.22 -11.24
C ILE A 151 25.16 13.25 -12.37
N VAL A 152 24.20 14.15 -12.57
CA VAL A 152 24.30 15.22 -13.58
C VAL A 152 25.44 16.17 -13.26
N ASP A 153 25.61 16.53 -11.98
CA ASP A 153 26.70 17.40 -11.54
C ASP A 153 28.07 16.75 -11.78
N ASP A 154 28.21 15.46 -11.44
CA ASP A 154 29.42 14.68 -11.70
C ASP A 154 29.75 14.59 -13.19
N LEU A 155 28.77 14.22 -14.03
CA LEU A 155 28.95 14.13 -15.48
C LEU A 155 29.26 15.49 -16.11
N THR A 156 28.73 16.58 -15.56
CA THR A 156 29.03 17.94 -16.01
C THR A 156 30.49 18.31 -15.72
N LEU A 157 31.02 17.90 -14.57
CA LEU A 157 32.43 18.08 -14.25
C LEU A 157 33.33 17.29 -15.20
N GLU A 158 33.02 15.99 -15.41
CA GLU A 158 33.76 15.14 -16.34
C GLU A 158 33.74 15.70 -17.77
N PHE A 159 32.57 16.14 -18.25
CA PHE A 159 32.41 16.76 -19.55
C PHE A 159 33.31 18.00 -19.71
N ASN A 160 33.35 18.88 -18.71
CA ASN A 160 34.18 20.08 -18.76
C ASN A 160 35.68 19.77 -18.76
N THR A 161 36.11 18.78 -17.97
CA THR A 161 37.49 18.32 -17.97
C THR A 161 37.88 17.72 -19.32
N ALA A 162 37.04 16.84 -19.89
CA ALA A 162 37.27 16.26 -21.22
C ALA A 162 37.30 17.33 -22.32
N ARG A 163 36.41 18.32 -22.25
CA ARG A 163 36.37 19.46 -23.17
C ARG A 163 37.67 20.26 -23.12
N GLN A 164 38.18 20.56 -21.93
CA GLN A 164 39.44 21.31 -21.77
C GLN A 164 40.65 20.50 -22.25
N ALA A 165 40.67 19.18 -22.01
CA ALA A 165 41.70 18.30 -22.52
C ALA A 165 41.71 18.29 -24.07
N SER A 166 40.53 18.20 -24.70
CA SER A 166 40.39 18.24 -26.16
C SER A 166 40.88 19.57 -26.75
N ILE A 167 40.50 20.71 -26.17
CA ILE A 167 40.97 22.04 -26.62
C ILE A 167 42.50 22.13 -26.51
N THR A 168 43.06 21.65 -25.40
CA THR A 168 44.51 21.69 -25.17
C THR A 168 45.24 20.80 -26.17
N GLN A 169 44.70 19.62 -26.46
CA GLN A 169 45.25 18.72 -27.46
C GLN A 169 45.22 19.33 -28.87
N GLU A 170 44.10 19.92 -29.29
CA GLU A 170 44.00 20.62 -30.57
C GLU A 170 45.05 21.76 -30.68
N LEU A 171 45.22 22.57 -29.63
CA LEU A 171 46.23 23.63 -29.61
C LEU A 171 47.66 23.10 -29.66
N ALA A 172 47.95 21.99 -28.98
CA ALA A 172 49.25 21.33 -29.01
C ALA A 172 49.56 20.77 -30.43
N GLU A 173 48.56 20.20 -31.09
CA GLU A 173 48.69 19.70 -32.47
C GLU A 173 48.93 20.85 -33.48
N ILE A 174 48.21 21.97 -33.35
CA ILE A 174 48.40 23.16 -34.20
C ILE A 174 49.81 23.74 -34.02
N THR A 175 50.26 23.92 -32.78
CA THR A 175 51.58 24.52 -32.50
C THR A 175 52.73 23.58 -32.90
N GLY A 176 52.60 22.28 -32.62
CA GLY A 176 53.58 21.27 -33.06
C GLY A 176 53.68 21.16 -34.58
N GLY A 177 52.54 21.19 -35.28
CA GLY A 177 52.51 21.19 -36.75
C GLY A 177 53.11 22.44 -37.37
N ALA A 178 52.89 23.62 -36.78
CA ALA A 178 53.47 24.88 -37.24
C ALA A 178 54.99 24.93 -37.09
N GLU A 179 55.55 24.43 -35.98
CA GLU A 179 57.01 24.36 -35.78
C GLU A 179 57.67 23.30 -36.67
N ALA A 180 56.98 22.22 -37.03
CA ALA A 180 57.53 21.19 -37.93
C ALA A 180 57.72 21.66 -39.39
N ILE A 181 57.15 22.81 -39.76
CA ILE A 181 57.25 23.40 -41.12
C ILE A 181 58.38 24.45 -41.22
N LYS A 182 58.92 24.93 -40.09
CA LYS A 182 60.12 25.79 -40.05
C LYS A 182 61.39 25.00 -40.30
#